data_AF-A0A8C1E7D9-F1
#
_entry.id   AF-A0A8C1E7D9-F1
#
_cell.length_a   1.000
_cell.length_b   1.000
_cell.length_c   1.000
_cell.angle_alpha   90.00
_cell.angle_beta   90.00
_cell.angle_gamma   90.00
#
_symmetry.space_group_name_H-M   'P 1'
#
loop_
_entity.id
_entity.type
_entity.pdbx_description
1 polymer ?
#
loop_
_entity_poly.entity_id
_entity_poly.type
_entity_poly.pdbx_seq_one_letter_code
_entity_poly.pdbx_strand_id
1 'polypeptide(L)'
;MSYALETERVGGACAIQMVVQAYIIKYLLFNRPMNSECTMQSMMTVGEKEQRKALAAALTDILWTAGEEQTATVCLVTSERCFTPHMDYKLDNFTERLQLFTFKKKDDVKSFICEHIQCFKDEGSHGTILFLYSLIFSRTIDRMRADFDCTTTHLLHVSLGNFVCRQALLNLLLTGRATPHVFNGASLNDEQDEALAQPLHGVLTRSHVGYLLWNREQVHHAQLPLVGSMLKTPKLPIWVCNINGTYSVLFSPNRSLLSDWKMEHLFHLYFYNGQPTQLNTTMLTIDTHSHHWEAENNDIQGDPEKKFPSVEMTIRTKWEGSVIDWNGTVPFF
;
A
#
# COMPACT_ATOMS: atom_id res chain seq x y z
N MET A 1 6.88 -14.99 9.73
CA MET A 1 5.44 -15.17 10.03
C MET A 1 4.75 -15.79 8.82
N SER A 2 3.76 -16.67 8.98
CA SER A 2 3.18 -17.42 7.85
C SER A 2 2.32 -16.60 6.89
N TYR A 3 1.80 -15.45 7.32
CA TYR A 3 1.03 -14.54 6.46
C TYR A 3 1.90 -13.46 5.79
N ALA A 4 3.20 -13.40 6.10
CA ALA A 4 4.10 -12.33 5.72
C ALA A 4 4.92 -12.67 4.48
N LEU A 5 5.08 -11.71 3.57
CA LEU A 5 6.09 -11.73 2.53
C LEU A 5 7.47 -11.46 3.14
N GLU A 6 8.47 -12.22 2.72
CA GLU A 6 9.85 -11.91 3.03
C GLU A 6 10.31 -10.75 2.15
N THR A 7 10.57 -9.59 2.77
CA THR A 7 11.04 -8.41 2.05
C THR A 7 12.54 -8.25 2.19
N GLU A 8 13.23 -7.99 1.08
CA GLU A 8 14.63 -7.58 1.12
C GLU A 8 14.77 -6.19 1.75
N ARG A 9 15.87 -6.00 2.49
CA ARG A 9 16.00 -4.95 3.51
C ARG A 9 15.93 -3.52 2.99
N VAL A 10 16.16 -3.23 1.71
CA VAL A 10 16.28 -1.84 1.21
C VAL A 10 15.93 -1.75 -0.28
N GLY A 11 14.98 -0.88 -0.64
CA GLY A 11 14.72 -0.50 -2.03
C GLY A 11 13.24 -0.27 -2.36
N GLY A 12 12.97 0.25 -3.57
CA GLY A 12 11.62 0.60 -4.04
C GLY A 12 10.66 -0.58 -4.11
N ALA A 13 11.18 -1.81 -4.21
CA ALA A 13 10.38 -3.02 -4.14
C ALA A 13 9.63 -3.17 -2.80
N CYS A 14 10.19 -2.68 -1.68
CA CYS A 14 9.57 -2.79 -0.36
C CYS A 14 8.19 -2.10 -0.32
N ALA A 15 8.05 -0.93 -0.93
CA ALA A 15 6.76 -0.23 -1.01
C ALA A 15 5.69 -1.07 -1.74
N ILE A 16 6.07 -1.67 -2.87
CA ILE A 16 5.19 -2.54 -3.66
C ILE A 16 4.82 -3.79 -2.85
N GLN A 17 5.82 -4.43 -2.22
CA GLN A 17 5.63 -5.61 -1.38
C GLN A 17 4.70 -5.33 -0.19
N MET A 18 4.81 -4.16 0.45
CA MET A 18 3.94 -3.79 1.57
C MET A 18 2.49 -3.56 1.13
N VAL A 19 2.25 -3.02 -0.07
CA VAL A 19 0.89 -2.96 -0.61
C VAL A 19 0.35 -4.37 -0.90
N VAL A 20 1.14 -5.24 -1.54
CA VAL A 20 0.74 -6.65 -1.76
C VAL A 20 0.48 -7.36 -0.43
N GLN A 21 1.31 -7.13 0.57
CA GLN A 21 1.15 -7.65 1.93
C GLN A 21 -0.18 -7.23 2.55
N ALA A 22 -0.58 -5.97 2.41
CA ALA A 22 -1.87 -5.48 2.89
C ALA A 22 -3.04 -6.20 2.19
N TYR A 23 -2.92 -6.52 0.90
CA TYR A 23 -3.91 -7.29 0.17
C TYR A 23 -3.90 -8.79 0.52
N ILE A 24 -2.76 -9.37 0.91
CA ILE A 24 -2.69 -10.72 1.50
C ILE A 24 -3.43 -10.74 2.84
N ILE A 25 -3.18 -9.76 3.70
CA ILE A 25 -3.89 -9.60 4.99
C ILE A 25 -5.40 -9.45 4.74
N LYS A 26 -5.80 -8.63 3.76
CA LYS A 26 -7.20 -8.50 3.33
C LYS A 26 -7.81 -9.85 2.97
N TYR A 27 -7.14 -10.66 2.15
CA TYR A 27 -7.64 -11.97 1.76
C TYR A 27 -7.84 -12.87 2.98
N LEU A 28 -6.82 -12.98 3.83
CA LEU A 28 -6.82 -13.89 4.98
C LEU A 28 -7.86 -13.50 6.04
N LEU A 29 -8.08 -12.20 6.27
CA LEU A 29 -9.05 -11.70 7.24
C LEU A 29 -10.48 -11.66 6.71
N PHE A 30 -10.67 -11.28 5.44
CA PHE A 30 -11.97 -10.79 4.96
C PHE A 30 -12.54 -11.55 3.77
N ASN A 31 -11.86 -12.56 3.21
CA ASN A 31 -12.38 -13.42 2.14
C ASN A 31 -13.33 -14.54 2.65
N ARG A 32 -13.82 -14.43 3.88
CA ARG A 32 -14.74 -15.37 4.53
C ARG A 32 -16.12 -14.73 4.73
N PRO A 33 -17.19 -15.52 4.92
CA PRO A 33 -18.50 -14.99 5.25
C PRO A 33 -18.43 -14.05 6.46
N MET A 34 -19.27 -13.01 6.45
CA MET A 34 -19.23 -11.91 7.43
C MET A 34 -19.40 -12.36 8.90
N ASN A 35 -19.96 -13.55 9.12
CA ASN A 35 -20.19 -14.13 10.45
C ASN A 35 -19.06 -15.05 10.94
N SER A 36 -17.99 -15.24 10.15
CA SER A 36 -16.82 -16.00 10.57
C SER A 36 -15.83 -15.05 11.23
N GLU A 37 -15.68 -15.14 12.55
CA GLU A 37 -14.61 -14.41 13.24
C GLU A 37 -13.25 -14.96 12.78
N CYS A 38 -12.38 -14.06 12.31
CA CYS A 38 -11.00 -14.38 11.97
C CYS A 38 -10.11 -13.81 13.07
N THR A 39 -9.45 -14.68 13.83
CA THR A 39 -8.51 -14.28 14.88
C THR A 39 -7.09 -14.19 14.31
N MET A 40 -6.25 -13.35 14.92
CA MET A 40 -4.82 -13.28 14.57
C MET A 40 -4.11 -14.63 14.65
N GLN A 41 -4.53 -15.53 15.54
CA GLN A 41 -3.98 -16.88 15.65
C GLN A 41 -4.15 -17.69 14.36
N SER A 42 -5.26 -17.48 13.64
CA SER A 42 -5.50 -18.13 12.35
C SER A 42 -4.59 -17.62 11.23
N MET A 43 -4.14 -16.35 11.33
CA MET A 43 -3.15 -15.79 10.41
C MET A 43 -1.73 -16.31 10.66
N MET A 44 -1.44 -16.80 11.87
CA MET A 44 -0.13 -17.33 12.24
C MET A 44 0.06 -18.80 11.82
N THR A 45 -1.02 -19.49 11.42
CA THR A 45 -1.02 -20.92 11.08
C THR A 45 -1.39 -21.20 9.61
N VAL A 46 -1.19 -20.21 8.73
CA VAL A 46 -1.54 -20.32 7.31
C VAL A 46 -0.62 -21.32 6.61
N GLY A 47 -1.20 -22.39 6.04
CA GLY A 47 -0.47 -23.39 5.26
C GLY A 47 -0.09 -22.90 3.86
N GLU A 48 0.90 -23.55 3.24
CA GLU A 48 1.49 -23.13 1.95
C GLU A 48 0.44 -22.98 0.82
N LYS A 49 -0.52 -23.91 0.75
CA LYS A 49 -1.62 -23.84 -0.24
C LYS A 49 -2.44 -22.56 -0.09
N GLU A 50 -2.67 -22.12 1.14
CA GLU A 50 -3.45 -20.91 1.42
C GLU A 50 -2.60 -19.65 1.20
N GLN A 51 -1.30 -19.68 1.51
CA GLN A 51 -0.36 -18.61 1.14
C GLN A 51 -0.36 -18.36 -0.37
N ARG A 52 -0.28 -19.42 -1.19
CA ARG A 52 -0.31 -19.33 -2.66
C ARG A 52 -1.60 -18.67 -3.16
N LYS A 53 -2.75 -19.08 -2.60
CA LYS A 53 -4.05 -18.48 -2.92
C LYS A 53 -4.14 -17.03 -2.49
N ALA A 54 -3.64 -16.69 -1.30
CA ALA A 54 -3.66 -15.34 -0.77
C ALA A 54 -2.82 -14.40 -1.64
N LEU A 55 -1.62 -14.82 -2.04
CA LEU A 55 -0.78 -14.07 -2.97
C LEU A 55 -1.46 -13.90 -4.33
N ALA A 56 -1.98 -14.98 -4.92
CA ALA A 56 -2.68 -14.90 -6.21
C ALA A 56 -3.90 -13.96 -6.15
N ALA A 57 -4.68 -14.03 -5.08
CA ALA A 57 -5.82 -13.15 -4.85
C ALA A 57 -5.40 -11.69 -4.64
N ALA A 58 -4.31 -11.44 -3.92
CA ALA A 58 -3.77 -10.11 -3.70
C ALA A 58 -3.32 -9.44 -5.00
N LEU A 59 -2.52 -10.15 -5.81
CA LEU A 59 -2.08 -9.67 -7.13
C LEU A 59 -3.28 -9.44 -8.05
N THR A 60 -4.23 -10.38 -8.08
CA THR A 60 -5.45 -10.25 -8.88
C THR A 60 -6.28 -9.03 -8.50
N ASP A 61 -6.50 -8.81 -7.21
CA ASP A 61 -7.30 -7.67 -6.73
C ASP A 61 -6.69 -6.33 -7.16
N ILE A 62 -5.37 -6.20 -7.05
CA ILE A 62 -4.65 -4.98 -7.44
C ILE A 62 -4.75 -4.76 -8.95
N LEU A 63 -4.45 -5.78 -9.76
CA LEU A 63 -4.51 -5.68 -11.23
C LEU A 63 -5.93 -5.40 -11.74
N TRP A 64 -6.93 -6.08 -11.15
CA TRP A 64 -8.34 -5.88 -11.49
C TRP A 64 -8.82 -4.47 -11.15
N THR A 65 -8.35 -3.90 -10.05
CA THR A 65 -8.64 -2.51 -9.66
C THR A 65 -8.00 -1.53 -10.65
N ALA A 66 -6.76 -1.78 -11.08
CA ALA A 66 -6.07 -0.95 -12.08
C ALA A 66 -6.76 -0.92 -13.45
N GLY A 67 -7.37 -2.03 -13.85
CA GLY A 67 -8.21 -2.10 -15.05
C GLY A 67 -9.69 -1.78 -14.80
N GLU A 68 -9.98 -0.96 -13.78
CA GLU A 68 -11.31 -0.40 -13.46
C GLU A 68 -12.42 -1.45 -13.31
N GLU A 69 -12.05 -2.60 -12.76
CA GLU A 69 -12.94 -3.75 -12.55
C GLU A 69 -13.54 -4.34 -13.83
N GLN A 70 -12.96 -4.04 -15.00
CA GLN A 70 -13.44 -4.52 -16.31
C GLN A 70 -12.47 -5.51 -16.95
N THR A 71 -11.18 -5.24 -16.86
CA THR A 71 -10.13 -6.06 -17.47
C THR A 71 -8.90 -6.12 -16.58
N ALA A 72 -8.03 -7.08 -16.80
CA ALA A 72 -6.66 -7.04 -16.29
C ALA A 72 -5.71 -7.74 -17.25
N THR A 73 -4.46 -7.28 -17.25
CA THR A 73 -3.38 -7.84 -18.05
C THR A 73 -2.33 -8.44 -17.13
N VAL A 74 -1.95 -9.70 -17.37
CA VAL A 74 -0.85 -10.37 -16.68
C VAL A 74 0.30 -10.53 -17.65
N CYS A 75 1.49 -10.15 -17.23
CA CYS A 75 2.73 -10.28 -18.00
C CYS A 75 3.56 -11.45 -17.49
N LEU A 76 4.01 -12.31 -18.40
CA LEU A 76 4.95 -13.39 -18.11
C LEU A 76 6.13 -13.34 -19.10
N VAL A 77 7.28 -13.87 -18.68
CA VAL A 77 8.44 -14.06 -19.57
C VAL A 77 8.37 -15.45 -20.19
N THR A 78 8.51 -15.52 -21.51
CA THR A 78 8.55 -16.77 -22.27
C THR A 78 9.93 -17.01 -22.91
N SER A 79 10.16 -18.19 -23.47
CA SER A 79 11.39 -18.49 -24.20
C SER A 79 11.51 -17.72 -25.53
N GLU A 80 10.37 -17.49 -26.19
CA GLU A 80 10.30 -16.83 -27.49
C GLU A 80 10.34 -15.31 -27.36
N ARG A 81 10.96 -14.64 -28.33
CA ARG A 81 10.92 -13.18 -28.43
C ARG A 81 9.62 -12.73 -29.09
N CYS A 82 8.98 -11.71 -28.54
CA CYS A 82 7.78 -11.10 -29.11
C CYS A 82 8.08 -10.17 -30.30
N PHE A 83 9.35 -9.79 -30.51
CA PHE A 83 9.80 -9.09 -31.72
C PHE A 83 11.26 -9.40 -32.05
N THR A 84 11.68 -9.10 -33.29
CA THR A 84 13.08 -9.15 -33.70
C THR A 84 13.74 -7.79 -33.42
N PRO A 85 14.76 -7.71 -32.55
CA PRO A 85 15.40 -6.45 -32.21
C PRO A 85 16.17 -5.89 -33.40
N HIS A 86 16.02 -4.59 -33.66
CA HIS A 86 16.83 -3.85 -34.62
C HIS A 86 18.19 -3.46 -34.04
N MET A 87 19.13 -3.04 -34.89
CA MET A 87 20.53 -2.74 -34.50
C MET A 87 20.66 -1.72 -33.36
N ASP A 88 19.75 -0.75 -33.28
CA ASP A 88 19.81 0.33 -32.28
C ASP A 88 19.09 -0.02 -30.97
N TYR A 89 18.47 -1.20 -30.90
CA TYR A 89 17.77 -1.65 -29.71
C TYR A 89 18.75 -2.32 -28.73
N LYS A 90 18.84 -1.78 -27.51
CA LYS A 90 19.64 -2.36 -26.44
C LYS A 90 18.92 -3.55 -25.83
N LEU A 91 19.39 -4.74 -26.16
CA LEU A 91 18.89 -6.01 -25.61
C LEU A 91 19.03 -6.05 -24.08
N ASP A 92 17.94 -6.41 -23.38
CA ASP A 92 17.93 -6.77 -21.97
C ASP A 92 17.57 -8.24 -21.72
N ASN A 93 17.15 -8.97 -22.77
CA ASN A 93 16.72 -10.37 -22.74
C ASN A 93 15.54 -10.64 -21.79
N PHE A 94 14.80 -9.61 -21.43
CA PHE A 94 13.64 -9.67 -20.55
C PHE A 94 12.42 -9.11 -21.26
N THR A 95 12.49 -7.85 -21.70
CA THR A 95 11.35 -7.13 -22.30
C THR A 95 10.99 -7.67 -23.67
N GLU A 96 11.97 -8.16 -24.44
CA GLU A 96 11.73 -8.79 -25.75
C GLU A 96 11.06 -10.15 -25.62
N ARG A 97 10.98 -10.71 -24.42
CA ARG A 97 10.36 -12.01 -24.13
C ARG A 97 9.08 -11.89 -23.33
N LEU A 98 8.62 -10.68 -23.08
CA LEU A 98 7.43 -10.40 -22.30
C LEU A 98 6.18 -10.69 -23.16
N GLN A 99 5.32 -11.57 -22.67
CA GLN A 99 4.00 -11.84 -23.24
C GLN A 99 2.89 -11.28 -22.36
N LEU A 100 1.85 -10.75 -23.00
CA LEU A 100 0.73 -10.08 -22.33
C LEU A 100 -0.54 -10.94 -22.47
N PHE A 101 -1.14 -11.28 -21.33
CA PHE A 101 -2.39 -12.06 -21.26
C PHE A 101 -3.49 -11.17 -20.69
N THR A 102 -4.47 -10.79 -21.51
CA THR A 102 -5.57 -9.91 -21.10
C THR A 102 -6.85 -10.70 -20.82
N PHE A 103 -7.48 -10.44 -19.69
CA PHE A 103 -8.67 -11.14 -19.23
C PHE A 103 -9.82 -10.17 -19.00
N LYS A 104 -11.06 -10.67 -19.16
CA LYS A 104 -12.32 -9.93 -18.93
C LYS A 104 -13.11 -10.43 -17.72
N LYS A 105 -12.61 -11.43 -17.02
CA LYS A 105 -13.21 -11.97 -15.80
C LYS A 105 -12.16 -12.08 -14.72
N LYS A 106 -12.48 -11.58 -13.52
CA LYS A 106 -11.58 -11.59 -12.36
C LYS A 106 -11.14 -13.00 -11.97
N ASP A 107 -12.05 -13.97 -12.03
CA ASP A 107 -11.74 -15.36 -11.67
C ASP A 107 -10.77 -16.04 -12.64
N ASP A 108 -10.78 -15.65 -13.92
CA ASP A 108 -9.83 -16.15 -14.92
C ASP A 108 -8.42 -15.62 -14.62
N VAL A 109 -8.30 -14.33 -14.25
CA VAL A 109 -7.03 -13.71 -13.82
C VAL A 109 -6.48 -14.44 -12.59
N LYS A 110 -7.33 -14.68 -11.58
CA LYS A 110 -6.97 -15.37 -10.35
C LYS A 110 -6.47 -16.79 -10.61
N SER A 111 -7.17 -17.54 -11.46
CA SER A 111 -6.79 -18.90 -11.84
C SER A 111 -5.46 -18.90 -12.57
N PHE A 112 -5.29 -18.02 -13.56
CA PHE A 112 -4.06 -17.88 -14.32
C PHE A 112 -2.84 -17.53 -13.44
N ILE A 113 -2.97 -16.54 -12.54
CA ILE A 113 -1.90 -16.17 -11.61
C ILE A 113 -1.60 -17.33 -10.64
N CYS A 114 -2.62 -18.05 -10.17
CA CYS A 114 -2.43 -19.17 -9.25
C CYS A 114 -1.68 -20.34 -9.91
N GLU A 115 -1.94 -20.60 -11.19
CA GLU A 115 -1.23 -21.60 -12.01
C GLU A 115 0.23 -21.19 -12.23
N HIS A 116 0.50 -19.90 -12.45
CA HIS A 116 1.83 -19.36 -12.73
C HIS A 116 2.49 -18.68 -11.52
N ILE A 117 2.08 -19.04 -10.29
CA ILE A 117 2.47 -18.32 -9.07
C ILE A 117 4.00 -18.31 -8.83
N GLN A 118 4.69 -19.32 -9.34
CA GLN A 118 6.15 -19.46 -9.30
C GLN A 118 6.86 -18.27 -9.95
N CYS A 119 6.30 -17.73 -11.04
CA CYS A 119 6.83 -16.54 -11.72
C CYS A 119 6.80 -15.27 -10.83
N PHE A 120 6.01 -15.27 -9.75
CA PHE A 120 5.88 -14.13 -8.84
C PHE A 120 6.49 -14.37 -7.46
N LYS A 121 6.74 -15.64 -7.09
CA LYS A 121 7.19 -16.05 -5.77
C LYS A 121 8.67 -16.46 -5.74
N ASP A 122 9.16 -17.14 -6.79
CA ASP A 122 10.44 -17.82 -6.72
C ASP A 122 11.61 -16.83 -6.78
N GLU A 123 12.69 -17.14 -6.06
CA GLU A 123 13.91 -16.32 -6.07
C GLU A 123 14.48 -16.24 -7.49
N GLY A 124 14.84 -15.03 -7.94
CA GLY A 124 15.32 -14.79 -9.31
C GLY A 124 14.24 -14.78 -10.40
N SER A 125 12.96 -14.97 -10.08
CA SER A 125 11.85 -14.93 -11.06
C SER A 125 11.54 -13.54 -11.63
N HIS A 126 12.11 -12.49 -11.05
CA HIS A 126 11.78 -11.09 -11.35
C HIS A 126 10.29 -10.75 -11.11
N GLY A 127 9.63 -11.43 -10.16
CA GLY A 127 8.20 -11.30 -9.87
C GLY A 127 7.71 -9.86 -9.69
N THR A 128 8.47 -9.00 -8.98
CA THR A 128 8.12 -7.57 -8.81
C THR A 128 8.09 -6.82 -10.15
N ILE A 129 9.03 -7.12 -11.06
CA ILE A 129 9.11 -6.47 -12.38
C ILE A 129 7.93 -6.95 -13.24
N LEU A 130 7.67 -8.25 -13.28
CA LEU A 130 6.51 -8.84 -13.98
C LEU A 130 5.19 -8.24 -13.49
N PHE A 131 5.05 -8.09 -12.17
CA PHE A 131 3.88 -7.49 -11.56
C PHE A 131 3.73 -6.01 -11.93
N LEU A 132 4.82 -5.24 -11.95
CA LEU A 132 4.78 -3.83 -12.40
C LEU A 132 4.35 -3.70 -13.86
N TYR A 133 4.87 -4.53 -14.77
CA TYR A 133 4.40 -4.55 -16.16
C TYR A 133 2.92 -4.92 -16.24
N SER A 134 2.50 -5.97 -15.52
CA SER A 134 1.10 -6.38 -15.44
C SER A 134 0.20 -5.22 -14.99
N LEU A 135 0.64 -4.45 -13.98
CA LEU A 135 -0.08 -3.31 -13.44
C LEU A 135 -0.22 -2.17 -14.47
N ILE A 136 0.90 -1.81 -15.11
CA ILE A 136 0.95 -0.76 -16.15
C ILE A 136 0.03 -1.12 -17.31
N PHE A 137 0.07 -2.37 -17.80
CA PHE A 137 -0.76 -2.82 -18.91
C PHE A 137 -2.22 -3.07 -18.52
N SER A 138 -2.51 -3.33 -17.24
CA SER A 138 -3.89 -3.36 -16.73
C SER A 138 -4.50 -1.96 -16.72
N ARG A 139 -3.73 -0.94 -16.31
CA ARG A 139 -4.18 0.47 -16.37
C ARG A 139 -4.14 1.04 -17.79
N THR A 140 -3.26 0.55 -18.66
CA THR A 140 -2.90 1.08 -19.99
C THR A 140 -2.05 2.36 -19.94
N ILE A 141 -1.18 2.53 -20.95
CA ILE A 141 -0.24 3.66 -21.03
C ILE A 141 -0.98 5.00 -21.15
N ASP A 142 -2.00 5.07 -21.99
CA ASP A 142 -2.73 6.33 -22.23
C ASP A 142 -3.49 6.78 -21.00
N ARG A 143 -4.13 5.87 -20.27
CA ARG A 143 -4.78 6.21 -19.01
C ARG A 143 -3.78 6.56 -17.91
N MET A 144 -2.61 5.91 -17.85
CA MET A 144 -1.57 6.34 -16.90
C MET A 144 -1.07 7.76 -17.20
N ARG A 145 -0.89 8.11 -18.48
CA ARG A 145 -0.52 9.49 -18.85
C ARG A 145 -1.58 10.50 -18.45
N ALA A 146 -2.86 10.12 -18.52
CA ALA A 146 -3.97 10.96 -18.06
C ALA A 146 -4.11 11.03 -16.52
N ASP A 147 -3.58 10.05 -15.79
CA ASP A 147 -3.56 10.06 -14.32
C ASP A 147 -2.46 10.97 -13.75
N PHE A 148 -1.37 11.16 -14.50
CA PHE A 148 -0.27 12.04 -14.13
C PHE A 148 -0.61 13.52 -14.28
N ASP A 149 0.19 14.36 -13.65
CA ASP A 149 0.11 15.82 -13.75
C ASP A 149 1.52 16.44 -13.79
N CYS A 150 1.60 17.77 -13.62
CA CYS A 150 2.86 18.51 -13.68
C CYS A 150 3.86 18.12 -12.57
N THR A 151 3.41 17.48 -11.48
CA THR A 151 4.28 17.11 -10.35
C THR A 151 5.04 15.82 -10.62
N THR A 152 4.52 14.92 -11.45
CA THR A 152 5.24 13.71 -11.83
C THR A 152 4.74 13.04 -13.10
N THR A 153 5.69 12.51 -13.87
CA THR A 153 5.45 11.68 -15.07
C THR A 153 6.04 10.27 -14.92
N HIS A 154 6.49 9.91 -13.71
CA HIS A 154 7.21 8.68 -13.44
C HIS A 154 6.59 7.91 -12.27
N LEU A 155 6.63 6.58 -12.32
CA LEU A 155 6.20 5.74 -11.20
C LEU A 155 7.33 5.50 -10.18
N LEU A 156 8.57 5.49 -10.67
CA LEU A 156 9.79 5.23 -9.91
C LEU A 156 10.78 6.39 -10.11
N HIS A 157 11.58 6.67 -9.10
CA HIS A 157 12.69 7.62 -9.18
C HIS A 157 13.96 6.99 -8.60
N VAL A 158 15.11 7.25 -9.22
CA VAL A 158 16.40 6.76 -8.72
C VAL A 158 16.96 7.77 -7.74
N SER A 159 17.17 7.37 -6.49
CA SER A 159 17.81 8.17 -5.45
C SER A 159 18.91 7.36 -4.78
N LEU A 160 20.12 7.94 -4.67
CA LEU A 160 21.28 7.32 -4.02
C LEU A 160 21.57 5.87 -4.50
N GLY A 161 21.39 5.62 -5.80
CA GLY A 161 21.61 4.29 -6.41
C GLY A 161 20.47 3.28 -6.18
N ASN A 162 19.41 3.65 -5.47
CA ASN A 162 18.22 2.82 -5.24
C ASN A 162 17.00 3.39 -5.96
N PHE A 163 16.07 2.51 -6.36
CA PHE A 163 14.76 2.96 -6.82
C PHE A 163 13.87 3.32 -5.62
N VAL A 164 13.13 4.42 -5.72
CA VAL A 164 12.15 4.86 -4.74
C VAL A 164 10.80 4.95 -5.44
N CYS A 165 9.76 4.41 -4.80
CA CYS A 165 8.40 4.50 -5.30
C CYS A 165 7.86 5.92 -5.13
N ARG A 166 7.31 6.49 -6.21
CA ARG A 166 6.54 7.73 -6.12
C ARG A 166 5.14 7.45 -5.60
N GLN A 167 4.50 8.47 -5.05
CA GLN A 167 3.12 8.39 -4.58
C GLN A 167 2.16 7.92 -5.68
N ALA A 168 2.40 8.30 -6.94
CA ALA A 168 1.64 7.83 -8.09
C ALA A 168 1.59 6.30 -8.20
N LEU A 169 2.69 5.59 -7.93
CA LEU A 169 2.71 4.13 -7.95
C LEU A 169 1.94 3.53 -6.77
N LEU A 170 2.05 4.12 -5.58
CA LEU A 170 1.26 3.69 -4.42
C LEU A 170 -0.23 3.84 -4.68
N ASN A 171 -0.64 4.99 -5.22
CA ASN A 171 -2.03 5.25 -5.57
C ASN A 171 -2.51 4.33 -6.69
N LEU A 172 -1.67 3.98 -7.66
CA LEU A 172 -2.01 3.00 -8.69
C LEU A 172 -2.28 1.61 -8.09
N LEU A 173 -1.42 1.16 -7.17
CA LEU A 173 -1.58 -0.13 -6.46
C LEU A 173 -2.81 -0.14 -5.54
N LEU A 174 -3.11 0.99 -4.88
CA LEU A 174 -4.20 1.08 -3.91
C LEU A 174 -5.55 1.34 -4.58
N THR A 175 -5.61 2.24 -5.57
CA THR A 175 -6.85 2.82 -6.11
C THR A 175 -7.08 2.49 -7.58
N GLY A 176 -6.07 1.93 -8.26
CA GLY A 176 -6.12 1.69 -9.70
C GLY A 176 -5.86 2.93 -10.57
N ARG A 177 -5.53 4.09 -9.98
CA ARG A 177 -5.15 5.31 -10.72
C ARG A 177 -3.81 5.86 -10.24
N ALA A 178 -2.97 6.31 -11.17
CA ALA A 178 -1.62 6.79 -10.90
C ALA A 178 -1.55 8.28 -10.54
N THR A 179 -2.56 8.84 -9.86
CA THR A 179 -2.51 10.23 -9.37
C THR A 179 -1.37 10.40 -8.36
N PRO A 180 -0.56 11.47 -8.42
CA PRO A 180 0.52 11.70 -7.46
C PRO A 180 0.05 12.22 -6.11
N HIS A 181 -1.23 12.56 -5.97
CA HIS A 181 -1.74 13.27 -4.80
C HIS A 181 -2.57 12.40 -3.86
N VAL A 182 -2.53 12.71 -2.57
CA VAL A 182 -3.20 11.95 -1.51
C VAL A 182 -4.45 12.63 -0.95
N PHE A 183 -4.76 13.86 -1.38
CA PHE A 183 -5.98 14.57 -1.01
C PHE A 183 -7.20 14.01 -1.78
N ASN A 184 -8.41 14.44 -1.41
CA ASN A 184 -9.64 13.98 -2.04
C ASN A 184 -10.01 14.80 -3.29
N GLY A 185 -10.55 14.16 -4.33
CA GLY A 185 -11.21 14.86 -5.42
C GLY A 185 -10.22 15.64 -6.29
N ALA A 186 -10.53 16.89 -6.62
CA ALA A 186 -9.65 17.79 -7.36
C ALA A 186 -9.37 19.06 -6.56
N SER A 187 -8.14 19.58 -6.64
CA SER A 187 -7.76 20.88 -6.09
C SER A 187 -7.57 21.86 -7.24
N LEU A 188 -8.16 23.04 -7.12
CA LEU A 188 -7.96 24.15 -8.07
C LEU A 188 -6.81 25.07 -7.66
N ASN A 189 -6.33 24.92 -6.44
CA ASN A 189 -5.27 25.73 -5.86
C ASN A 189 -4.06 24.86 -5.52
N ASP A 190 -2.89 25.48 -5.48
CA ASP A 190 -1.65 24.83 -5.03
C ASP A 190 -1.57 24.77 -3.49
N GLU A 191 -0.42 24.31 -2.97
CA GLU A 191 -0.19 24.21 -1.52
C GLU A 191 -0.16 25.57 -0.81
N GLN A 192 -0.05 26.69 -1.54
CA GLN A 192 -0.02 28.07 -1.05
C GLN A 192 -1.35 28.80 -1.30
N ASP A 193 -2.40 28.06 -1.69
CA ASP A 193 -3.73 28.56 -2.03
C ASP A 193 -3.75 29.49 -3.26
N GLU A 194 -2.74 29.40 -4.12
CA GLU A 194 -2.70 30.12 -5.40
C GLU A 194 -3.44 29.34 -6.49
N ALA A 195 -4.21 30.06 -7.32
CA ALA A 195 -5.02 29.46 -8.37
C ALA A 195 -4.15 28.82 -9.47
N LEU A 196 -4.37 27.53 -9.72
CA LEU A 196 -3.65 26.78 -10.73
C LEU A 196 -4.31 26.91 -12.11
N ALA A 197 -3.47 26.93 -13.14
CA ALA A 197 -3.94 26.92 -14.53
C ALA A 197 -4.69 25.63 -14.91
N GLN A 198 -4.40 24.53 -14.21
CA GLN A 198 -5.10 23.24 -14.35
C GLN A 198 -5.33 22.62 -12.97
N PRO A 199 -6.48 21.98 -12.74
CA PRO A 199 -6.76 21.32 -11.47
C PRO A 199 -5.83 20.13 -11.25
N LEU A 200 -5.32 20.00 -10.03
CA LEU A 200 -4.64 18.80 -9.55
C LEU A 200 -5.67 17.76 -9.17
N HIS A 201 -5.44 16.51 -9.55
CA HIS A 201 -6.37 15.42 -9.27
C HIS A 201 -5.81 14.57 -8.15
N GLY A 202 -6.56 14.45 -7.06
CA GLY A 202 -6.31 13.53 -5.96
C GLY A 202 -7.10 12.23 -6.09
N VAL A 203 -7.32 11.58 -4.94
CA VAL A 203 -8.01 10.30 -4.87
C VAL A 203 -9.52 10.49 -4.95
N LEU A 204 -10.14 9.84 -5.94
CA LEU A 204 -11.57 10.01 -6.25
C LEU A 204 -12.49 9.06 -5.47
N THR A 205 -11.99 7.89 -5.08
CA THR A 205 -12.81 6.79 -4.55
C THR A 205 -12.13 6.08 -3.41
N ARG A 206 -12.90 5.62 -2.42
CA ARG A 206 -12.38 4.79 -1.31
C ARG A 206 -11.85 3.45 -1.82
N SER A 207 -10.60 3.15 -1.47
CA SER A 207 -10.00 1.83 -1.69
C SER A 207 -10.39 0.84 -0.57
N HIS A 208 -10.16 -0.45 -0.82
CA HIS A 208 -10.21 -1.50 0.20
C HIS A 208 -9.10 -1.36 1.24
N VAL A 209 -7.93 -0.88 0.85
CA VAL A 209 -6.77 -0.66 1.70
C VAL A 209 -6.47 0.83 1.71
N GLY A 210 -6.28 1.39 2.91
CA GLY A 210 -6.01 2.80 3.12
C GLY A 210 -4.52 3.14 3.03
N TYR A 211 -4.24 4.42 3.21
CA TYR A 211 -2.87 4.94 3.29
C TYR A 211 -2.75 5.94 4.43
N LEU A 212 -1.67 5.86 5.19
CA LEU A 212 -1.27 6.83 6.21
C LEU A 212 0.17 7.27 5.93
N LEU A 213 0.45 8.54 6.21
CA LEU A 213 1.74 9.15 5.94
C LEU A 213 2.21 9.92 7.16
N TRP A 214 3.43 9.65 7.59
CA TRP A 214 4.15 10.46 8.55
C TRP A 214 5.58 10.67 8.04
N ASN A 215 6.00 11.92 7.96
CA ASN A 215 7.37 12.28 7.62
C ASN A 215 7.79 13.49 8.46
N ARG A 216 8.76 13.28 9.36
CA ARG A 216 9.24 14.29 10.30
C ARG A 216 9.79 15.53 9.60
N GLU A 217 10.59 15.35 8.55
CA GLU A 217 11.21 16.47 7.82
C GLU A 217 10.14 17.34 7.17
N GLN A 218 9.14 16.71 6.55
CA GLN A 218 8.03 17.43 5.92
C GLN A 218 7.16 18.16 6.94
N VAL A 219 6.96 17.61 8.14
CA VAL A 219 6.24 18.31 9.22
C VAL A 219 6.98 19.58 9.66
N HIS A 220 8.30 19.52 9.86
CA HIS A 220 9.09 20.69 10.25
C HIS A 220 9.05 21.82 9.20
N HIS A 221 8.85 21.47 7.94
CA HIS A 221 8.73 22.42 6.84
C HIS A 221 7.28 22.78 6.49
N ALA A 222 6.29 22.34 7.28
CA ALA A 222 4.86 22.52 7.01
C ALA A 222 4.41 22.00 5.62
N GLN A 223 5.09 20.97 5.12
CA GLN A 223 4.93 20.36 3.79
C GLN A 223 4.35 18.94 3.87
N LEU A 224 3.88 18.48 5.03
CA LEU A 224 3.29 17.14 5.13
C LEU A 224 1.97 17.11 4.35
N PRO A 225 1.84 16.24 3.31
CA PRO A 225 0.61 16.17 2.54
C PRO A 225 -0.59 15.78 3.41
N LEU A 226 -1.67 16.55 3.33
CA LEU A 226 -2.92 16.21 4.01
C LEU A 226 -3.58 15.02 3.31
N VAL A 227 -3.32 13.81 3.82
CA VAL A 227 -3.95 12.59 3.31
C VAL A 227 -5.47 12.69 3.50
N GLY A 228 -6.20 12.60 2.39
CA GLY A 228 -7.64 12.74 2.34
C GLY A 228 -8.38 11.53 2.91
N SER A 229 -9.67 11.73 3.23
CA SER A 229 -10.54 10.69 3.79
C SER A 229 -10.70 9.47 2.86
N MET A 230 -10.54 9.60 1.54
CA MET A 230 -10.61 8.46 0.61
C MET A 230 -9.52 7.41 0.87
N LEU A 231 -8.40 7.83 1.49
CA LEU A 231 -7.30 6.97 1.91
C LEU A 231 -7.28 6.73 3.43
N LYS A 232 -7.65 7.73 4.27
CA LYS A 232 -7.70 7.56 5.74
C LYS A 232 -8.87 6.70 6.22
N THR A 233 -9.96 6.62 5.47
CA THR A 233 -11.15 5.81 5.81
C THR A 233 -11.44 4.75 4.73
N PRO A 234 -10.56 3.74 4.58
CA PRO A 234 -10.74 2.67 3.61
C PRO A 234 -11.98 1.79 3.90
N LYS A 235 -12.39 0.96 2.94
CA LYS A 235 -13.53 0.04 3.10
C LYS A 235 -13.26 -1.07 4.13
N LEU A 236 -12.00 -1.41 4.38
CA LEU A 236 -11.57 -2.39 5.38
C LEU A 236 -10.51 -1.74 6.26
N PRO A 237 -10.43 -2.11 7.55
CA PRO A 237 -9.48 -1.52 8.50
C PRO A 237 -8.05 -2.04 8.28
N ILE A 238 -7.47 -1.72 7.11
CA ILE A 238 -6.11 -2.05 6.70
C ILE A 238 -5.52 -0.80 6.06
N TRP A 239 -4.32 -0.40 6.47
CA TRP A 239 -3.60 0.76 5.94
C TRP A 239 -2.16 0.39 5.63
N VAL A 240 -1.70 0.79 4.45
CA VAL A 240 -0.26 0.89 4.16
C VAL A 240 0.22 2.20 4.76
N CYS A 241 1.30 2.15 5.53
CA CYS A 241 1.86 3.31 6.21
C CYS A 241 3.21 3.63 5.60
N ASN A 242 3.43 4.88 5.23
CA ASN A 242 4.74 5.43 4.91
C ASN A 242 5.20 6.26 6.11
N ILE A 243 6.21 5.74 6.82
CA ILE A 243 6.73 6.31 8.06
C ILE A 243 8.20 6.65 7.83
N ASN A 244 8.50 7.94 7.67
CA ASN A 244 9.84 8.45 7.39
C ASN A 244 10.50 7.75 6.18
N GLY A 245 9.72 7.43 5.14
CA GLY A 245 10.18 6.74 3.92
C GLY A 245 10.17 5.20 4.00
N THR A 246 9.85 4.65 5.16
CA THR A 246 9.76 3.20 5.40
C THR A 246 8.31 2.73 5.30
N TYR A 247 8.07 1.60 4.65
CA TYR A 247 6.72 1.09 4.42
C TYR A 247 6.35 0.00 5.42
N SER A 248 5.13 0.06 5.93
CA SER A 248 4.57 -0.89 6.90
C SER A 248 3.07 -1.06 6.69
N VAL A 249 2.45 -1.99 7.43
CA VAL A 249 1.01 -2.23 7.41
C VAL A 249 0.44 -2.14 8.82
N LEU A 250 -0.59 -1.31 8.99
CA LEU A 250 -1.47 -1.28 10.15
C LEU A 250 -2.80 -1.94 9.79
N PHE A 251 -3.36 -2.77 10.67
CA PHE A 251 -4.67 -3.37 10.40
C PHE A 251 -5.42 -3.79 11.66
N SER A 252 -6.73 -4.01 11.53
CA SER A 252 -7.58 -4.61 12.56
C SER A 252 -8.38 -5.78 11.99
N PRO A 253 -8.56 -6.89 12.72
CA PRO A 253 -9.48 -7.95 12.30
C PRO A 253 -10.96 -7.53 12.43
N ASN A 254 -11.26 -6.48 13.20
CA ASN A 254 -12.63 -6.00 13.38
C ASN A 254 -13.11 -5.22 12.14
N ARG A 255 -13.82 -5.90 11.22
CA ARG A 255 -14.38 -5.30 10.00
C ARG A 255 -15.20 -4.04 10.27
N SER A 256 -15.90 -3.97 11.41
CA SER A 256 -16.80 -2.88 11.75
C SER A 256 -16.10 -1.64 12.31
N LEU A 257 -14.78 -1.69 12.51
CA LEU A 257 -14.01 -0.62 13.15
C LEU A 257 -14.31 0.75 12.53
N LEU A 258 -14.36 0.87 11.21
CA LEU A 258 -14.55 2.17 10.52
C LEU A 258 -16.01 2.50 10.18
N SER A 259 -16.94 1.61 10.50
CA SER A 259 -18.37 1.77 10.17
C SER A 259 -19.25 1.97 11.40
N ASP A 260 -18.78 1.60 12.58
CA ASP A 260 -19.46 1.81 13.85
C ASP A 260 -18.58 2.68 14.75
N TRP A 261 -19.00 3.93 14.96
CA TRP A 261 -18.27 4.90 15.79
C TRP A 261 -17.99 4.37 17.20
N LYS A 262 -18.83 3.47 17.73
CA LYS A 262 -18.61 2.87 19.06
C LYS A 262 -17.38 1.97 19.10
N MET A 263 -17.04 1.36 17.96
CA MET A 263 -15.86 0.50 17.83
C MET A 263 -14.57 1.33 17.74
N GLU A 264 -14.65 2.62 17.41
CA GLU A 264 -13.49 3.53 17.35
C GLU A 264 -13.10 4.13 18.71
N HIS A 265 -13.80 3.78 19.81
CA HIS A 265 -13.45 4.28 21.15
C HIS A 265 -12.22 3.61 21.74
N LEU A 266 -12.21 2.28 21.80
CA LEU A 266 -11.14 1.46 22.36
C LEU A 266 -11.00 0.20 21.52
N PHE A 267 -9.89 0.05 20.82
CA PHE A 267 -9.71 -1.04 19.86
C PHE A 267 -8.24 -1.45 19.70
N HIS A 268 -8.02 -2.58 19.03
CA HIS A 268 -6.69 -3.07 18.74
C HIS A 268 -6.31 -2.84 17.27
N LEU A 269 -5.08 -2.37 17.07
CA LEU A 269 -4.38 -2.37 15.80
C LEU A 269 -3.19 -3.31 15.85
N TYR A 270 -2.93 -3.96 14.73
CA TYR A 270 -1.77 -4.82 14.51
C TYR A 270 -0.82 -4.12 13.54
N PHE A 271 0.44 -4.01 13.95
CA PHE A 271 1.50 -3.36 13.19
C PHE A 271 2.51 -4.39 12.68
N TYR A 272 2.74 -4.37 11.36
CA TYR A 272 3.72 -5.19 10.66
C TYR A 272 4.64 -4.32 9.81
N ASN A 273 5.96 -4.42 9.99
CA ASN A 273 6.95 -3.52 9.37
C ASN A 273 7.84 -4.18 8.30
N GLY A 274 7.58 -5.45 7.93
CA GLY A 274 8.39 -6.15 6.94
C GLY A 274 9.76 -6.64 7.42
N GLN A 275 10.25 -6.17 8.58
CA GLN A 275 11.61 -6.46 8.99
C GLN A 275 11.76 -7.93 9.43
N PRO A 276 12.83 -8.64 9.00
CA PRO A 276 13.09 -10.01 9.44
C PRO A 276 13.25 -10.16 10.96
N THR A 277 13.62 -9.08 11.65
CA THR A 277 13.74 -9.00 13.10
C THR A 277 12.38 -8.97 13.81
N GLN A 278 11.30 -8.59 13.12
CA GLN A 278 9.95 -8.62 13.69
C GLN A 278 9.42 -10.06 13.64
N LEU A 279 9.69 -10.82 14.71
CA LEU A 279 9.27 -12.21 14.80
C LEU A 279 7.76 -12.36 14.99
N ASN A 280 7.11 -11.37 15.61
CA ASN A 280 5.67 -11.34 15.88
C ASN A 280 5.08 -9.98 15.52
N THR A 281 3.84 -9.99 15.01
CA THR A 281 3.06 -8.77 14.78
C THR A 281 2.85 -8.04 16.10
N THR A 282 3.14 -6.74 16.12
CA THR A 282 2.95 -5.93 17.33
C THR A 282 1.49 -5.56 17.47
N MET A 283 0.90 -5.79 18.64
CA MET A 283 -0.46 -5.38 18.95
C MET A 283 -0.44 -4.07 19.75
N LEU A 284 -1.16 -3.08 19.25
CA LEU A 284 -1.33 -1.76 19.86
C LEU A 284 -2.77 -1.63 20.34
N THR A 285 -2.98 -1.08 21.53
CA THR A 285 -4.29 -0.71 22.05
C THR A 285 -4.47 0.79 21.88
N ILE A 286 -5.53 1.19 21.18
CA ILE A 286 -5.81 2.58 20.83
C ILE A 286 -7.04 3.03 21.62
N ASP A 287 -6.90 4.09 22.39
CA ASP A 287 -7.99 4.77 23.11
C ASP A 287 -8.15 6.20 22.57
N THR A 288 -9.30 6.50 22.00
CA THR A 288 -9.60 7.81 21.38
C THR A 288 -10.36 8.76 22.31
N HIS A 289 -10.78 8.32 23.50
CA HIS A 289 -11.56 9.11 24.46
C HIS A 289 -10.76 9.54 25.70
N SER A 290 -9.61 8.94 25.94
CA SER A 290 -8.70 9.36 27.01
C SER A 290 -8.10 10.74 26.70
N HIS A 291 -8.68 11.80 27.28
CA HIS A 291 -8.24 13.21 27.15
C HIS A 291 -6.91 13.55 27.83
N HIS A 292 -6.08 12.56 28.19
CA HIS A 292 -4.79 12.82 28.82
C HIS A 292 -3.83 13.63 27.93
N TRP A 293 -4.08 13.69 26.63
CA TRP A 293 -3.24 14.41 25.67
C TRP A 293 -3.38 15.95 25.73
N GLU A 294 -4.54 16.50 26.17
CA GLU A 294 -4.78 17.96 26.22
C GLU A 294 -4.18 18.63 27.48
N ALA A 295 -3.95 17.87 28.55
CA ALA A 295 -3.54 18.42 29.84
C ALA A 295 -2.07 18.90 29.90
N GLU A 296 -1.23 18.55 28.92
CA GLU A 296 0.19 18.93 28.87
C GLU A 296 0.53 19.88 27.71
N ASN A 297 -0.46 20.59 27.16
CA ASN A 297 -0.27 21.45 25.98
C ASN A 297 0.43 22.81 26.27
N ASN A 298 1.15 22.92 27.38
CA ASN A 298 1.85 24.15 27.78
C ASN A 298 3.28 24.28 27.20
N ASP A 299 3.82 23.27 26.50
CA ASP A 299 5.17 23.28 25.91
C ASP A 299 5.13 23.02 24.38
N ILE A 300 4.54 23.94 23.61
CA ILE A 300 4.42 23.86 22.13
C ILE A 300 5.75 24.21 21.41
N GLN A 301 6.91 23.99 22.04
CA GLN A 301 8.24 24.24 21.41
C GLN A 301 9.10 22.98 21.26
N GLY A 302 8.57 21.80 21.56
CA GLY A 302 9.26 20.52 21.43
C GLY A 302 9.01 19.80 20.10
N ASP A 303 10.02 19.10 19.61
CA ASP A 303 9.91 18.15 18.49
C ASP A 303 9.03 16.95 18.89
N PRO A 304 7.90 16.68 18.20
CA PRO A 304 6.92 15.69 18.62
C PRO A 304 7.47 14.26 18.63
N GLU A 305 8.47 13.92 17.81
CA GLU A 305 9.11 12.60 17.85
C GLU A 305 10.03 12.40 19.06
N LYS A 306 10.43 13.49 19.75
CA LYS A 306 11.12 13.36 21.05
C LYS A 306 10.19 12.88 22.16
N LYS A 307 8.88 13.07 21.98
CA LYS A 307 7.84 12.70 22.94
C LYS A 307 7.19 11.36 22.57
N PHE A 308 7.04 11.05 21.28
CA PHE A 308 6.33 9.86 20.82
C PHE A 308 7.01 9.18 19.61
N PRO A 309 6.96 7.83 19.52
CA PRO A 309 7.43 7.09 18.36
C PRO A 309 6.73 7.49 17.04
N SER A 310 7.45 7.40 15.92
CA SER A 310 6.94 7.72 14.57
C SER A 310 5.67 6.94 14.19
N VAL A 311 5.53 5.71 14.68
CA VAL A 311 4.33 4.87 14.49
C VAL A 311 3.11 5.48 15.19
N GLU A 312 3.27 6.00 16.40
CA GLU A 312 2.18 6.67 17.13
C GLU A 312 1.75 7.94 16.42
N MET A 313 2.72 8.74 15.96
CA MET A 313 2.44 9.95 15.20
C MET A 313 1.67 9.64 13.91
N THR A 314 2.03 8.55 13.21
CA THR A 314 1.29 8.07 12.04
C THR A 314 -0.16 7.73 12.38
N ILE A 315 -0.41 7.00 13.48
CA ILE A 315 -1.77 6.65 13.94
C ILE A 315 -2.59 7.91 14.24
N ARG A 316 -1.96 8.89 14.91
CA ARG A 316 -2.61 10.16 15.27
C ARG A 316 -2.95 11.05 14.08
N THR A 317 -2.36 10.82 12.90
CA THR A 317 -2.85 11.48 11.67
C THR A 317 -4.29 11.09 11.32
N LYS A 318 -4.77 9.95 11.83
CA LYS A 318 -6.14 9.46 11.65
C LYS A 318 -6.99 9.59 12.93
N TRP A 319 -6.46 9.15 14.06
CA TRP A 319 -7.14 9.22 15.36
C TRP A 319 -6.45 10.26 16.23
N GLU A 320 -6.74 11.52 15.95
CA GLU A 320 -6.14 12.65 16.66
C GLU A 320 -6.36 12.52 18.18
N GLY A 321 -5.32 12.82 18.95
CA GLY A 321 -5.38 12.75 20.41
C GLY A 321 -5.40 11.34 21.02
N SER A 322 -5.34 10.26 20.22
CA SER A 322 -5.42 8.91 20.77
C SER A 322 -4.24 8.55 21.67
N VAL A 323 -4.53 7.92 22.81
CA VAL A 323 -3.56 7.24 23.67
C VAL A 323 -3.26 5.85 23.09
N ILE A 324 -1.98 5.48 23.05
CA ILE A 324 -1.50 4.27 22.39
C ILE A 324 -0.69 3.46 23.39
N ASP A 325 -1.14 2.24 23.68
CA ASP A 325 -0.42 1.28 24.51
C ASP A 325 0.19 0.17 23.63
N TRP A 326 1.51 -0.01 23.76
CA TRP A 326 2.30 -1.03 23.06
C TRP A 326 2.21 -2.42 23.70
N ASN A 327 1.42 -2.57 24.77
CA ASN A 327 1.15 -3.80 25.49
C ASN A 327 2.44 -4.52 25.93
N GLY A 328 3.43 -3.75 26.42
CA GLY A 328 4.73 -4.25 26.84
C GLY A 328 5.75 -4.47 25.72
N THR A 329 5.41 -4.17 24.46
CA THR A 329 6.37 -4.16 23.35
C THR A 329 7.17 -2.86 23.36
N VAL A 330 8.49 -2.94 23.15
CA VAL A 330 9.32 -1.73 23.02
C VAL A 330 8.96 -1.02 21.71
N PRO A 331 8.67 0.29 21.74
CA PRO A 331 8.35 1.04 20.53
C PRO A 331 9.47 0.98 19.49
N PHE A 332 9.08 0.90 18.22
CA PHE A 332 9.99 1.11 17.10
C PHE A 332 10.16 2.61 16.91
N PHE A 333 11.37 3.12 17.15
CA PHE A 333 11.73 4.51 16.91
C PHE A 333 12.12 4.74 15.45
#